data_AF-L0H3Y3-F1
#
_entry.id   AF-L0H3Y3-F1
#
_cell.length_a   1.000
_cell.length_b   1.000
_cell.length_c   1.000
_cell.angle_alpha   90.00
_cell.angle_beta   90.00
_cell.angle_gamma   90.00
#
_symmetry.space_group_name_H-M   'P 1'
#
loop_
_entity.id
_entity.type
_entity.pdbx_description
1 polymer ?
#
loop_
_entity_poly.entity_id
_entity_poly.type
_entity_poly.pdbx_seq_one_letter_code
_entity_poly.pdbx_strand_id
1 'polypeptide(L)'
;MQIAGVGGQGKSRLGYELVLWAKERNWQAGLLDTDALDAFGGHWPNWQPKRPHLLVLDYVVGREDKIQPAIQTLAQRADELRRPVRLLLLERQRWDRGGLRTTVRSDGRFDPLLDSEGCAE
;
A
#
# COMPACT_ATOMS: atom_id res chain seq x y z
N MET A 1 2.13 -5.22 -4.40
CA MET A 1 2.00 -4.51 -5.69
C MET A 1 1.41 -3.14 -5.42
N GLN A 2 1.87 -2.11 -6.11
CA GLN A 2 1.38 -0.73 -5.95
C GLN A 2 0.93 -0.22 -7.31
N ILE A 3 -0.24 0.42 -7.36
CA ILE A 3 -0.78 1.10 -8.54
C ILE A 3 -1.00 2.56 -8.18
N ALA A 4 -0.30 3.44 -8.89
CA ALA A 4 -0.25 4.85 -8.62
C ALA A 4 -0.68 5.65 -9.85
N GLY A 5 -1.42 6.75 -9.65
CA GLY A 5 -1.77 7.65 -10.75
C GLY A 5 -2.82 8.69 -10.35
N VAL A 6 -3.12 9.61 -11.26
CA VAL A 6 -4.08 10.71 -11.02
C VAL A 6 -5.50 10.21 -10.71
N GLY A 7 -6.32 11.06 -10.08
CA GLY A 7 -7.73 10.75 -9.81
C GLY A 7 -8.52 10.47 -11.10
N GLY A 8 -9.57 9.67 -11.00
CA GLY A 8 -10.46 9.39 -12.14
C GLY A 8 -9.98 8.30 -13.12
N GLN A 9 -8.76 7.75 -12.97
CA GLN A 9 -8.21 6.71 -13.86
C GLN A 9 -8.71 5.28 -13.59
N GLY A 10 -9.81 5.11 -12.86
CA GLY A 10 -10.40 3.79 -12.59
C GLY A 10 -9.60 2.86 -11.66
N LYS A 11 -8.56 3.32 -10.94
CA LYS A 11 -7.80 2.48 -9.98
C LYS A 11 -8.69 1.78 -8.94
N SER A 12 -9.60 2.52 -8.31
CA SER A 12 -10.55 1.94 -7.35
C SER A 12 -11.48 0.93 -8.02
N ARG A 13 -11.89 1.19 -9.28
CA ARG A 13 -12.68 0.22 -10.06
C ARG A 13 -11.87 -1.04 -10.35
N LEU A 14 -10.61 -0.90 -10.75
CA LEU A 14 -9.70 -2.03 -10.96
C LEU A 14 -9.51 -2.85 -9.67
N GLY A 15 -9.28 -2.19 -8.53
CA GLY A 15 -9.18 -2.88 -7.24
C GLY A 15 -10.44 -3.66 -6.88
N TYR A 16 -11.61 -3.06 -7.11
CA TYR A 16 -12.90 -3.70 -6.88
C TYR A 16 -13.12 -4.92 -7.80
N GLU A 17 -12.89 -4.77 -9.11
CA GLU A 17 -13.02 -5.87 -10.07
C GLU A 17 -12.06 -7.02 -9.75
N LEU A 18 -10.82 -6.70 -9.34
CA LEU A 18 -9.85 -7.71 -8.93
C LEU A 18 -10.31 -8.48 -7.69
N VAL A 19 -10.96 -7.81 -6.74
CA VAL A 19 -11.57 -8.48 -5.56
C VAL A 19 -12.66 -9.45 -6.00
N LEU A 20 -13.56 -9.05 -6.91
CA LEU A 20 -14.61 -9.93 -7.42
C LEU A 20 -14.01 -11.15 -8.14
N TRP A 21 -13.09 -10.89 -9.07
CA TRP A 21 -12.37 -11.93 -9.81
C TRP A 21 -11.63 -12.92 -8.92
N ALA A 22 -11.05 -12.44 -7.81
CA ALA A 22 -10.32 -13.26 -6.85
C ALA A 22 -11.29 -14.14 -6.03
N LYS A 23 -12.44 -13.59 -5.60
CA LYS A 23 -13.48 -14.35 -4.88
C LYS A 23 -14.00 -15.54 -5.70
N GLU A 24 -14.22 -15.35 -7.00
CA GLU A 24 -14.59 -16.43 -7.92
C GLU A 24 -13.54 -17.56 -8.00
N ARG A 25 -12.28 -17.23 -7.68
CA ARG A 25 -11.14 -18.16 -7.71
C ARG A 25 -10.77 -18.69 -6.33
N ASN A 26 -11.71 -18.67 -5.40
CA ASN A 26 -11.54 -19.18 -4.03
C ASN A 26 -10.48 -18.41 -3.20
N TRP A 27 -10.24 -17.14 -3.54
CA TRP A 27 -9.48 -16.23 -2.68
C TRP A 27 -10.41 -15.55 -1.68
N GLN A 28 -9.94 -15.39 -0.45
CA GLN A 28 -10.53 -14.45 0.49
C GLN A 28 -10.04 -13.05 0.12
N ALA A 29 -10.90 -12.26 -0.53
CA ALA A 29 -10.53 -10.94 -1.04
C ALA A 29 -11.43 -9.83 -0.51
N GLY A 30 -10.85 -8.65 -0.26
CA GLY A 30 -11.58 -7.50 0.22
C GLY A 30 -10.77 -6.21 0.21
N LEU A 31 -11.50 -5.09 0.34
CA LEU A 31 -10.90 -3.81 0.67
C LEU A 31 -10.62 -3.80 2.18
N LEU A 32 -9.43 -3.36 2.55
CA LEU A 32 -9.01 -3.22 3.93
C LEU A 32 -9.05 -1.74 4.29
N ASP A 33 -10.02 -1.35 5.11
CA ASP A 33 -10.13 -0.01 5.66
C ASP A 33 -9.36 0.11 7.00
N THR A 34 -9.33 1.33 7.52
CA THR A 34 -8.61 1.65 8.75
C THR A 34 -9.22 0.99 9.98
N ASP A 35 -10.55 0.88 10.03
CA ASP A 35 -11.24 0.29 11.18
C ASP A 35 -10.94 -1.22 11.26
N ALA A 36 -10.88 -1.90 10.11
CA ALA A 36 -10.48 -3.29 10.02
C ALA A 36 -9.00 -3.50 10.37
N LEU A 37 -8.11 -2.58 9.99
CA LEU A 37 -6.69 -2.61 10.37
C LEU A 37 -6.51 -2.48 11.89
N ASP A 38 -7.21 -1.52 12.50
CA ASP A 38 -7.13 -1.26 13.94
C ASP A 38 -7.70 -2.45 14.72
N ALA A 39 -8.87 -2.96 14.31
CA ALA A 39 -9.49 -4.14 14.92
C ALA A 39 -8.61 -5.40 14.82
N PHE A 40 -7.79 -5.52 13.77
CA PHE A 40 -6.94 -6.68 13.54
C PHE A 40 -5.49 -6.50 14.04
N GLY A 41 -5.12 -5.30 14.52
CA GLY A 41 -3.74 -4.88 14.78
C GLY A 41 -2.91 -5.88 15.59
N GLY A 42 -3.39 -6.28 16.78
CA GLY A 42 -2.68 -7.23 17.64
C GLY A 42 -2.58 -8.65 17.11
N HIS A 43 -3.32 -8.99 16.05
CA HIS A 43 -3.43 -10.35 15.54
C HIS A 43 -2.49 -10.64 14.35
N TRP A 44 -1.95 -9.62 13.67
CA TRP A 44 -1.05 -9.79 12.52
C TRP A 44 0.13 -10.73 12.76
N PRO A 45 0.84 -10.71 13.93
CA PRO A 45 2.01 -11.58 14.14
C PRO A 45 1.68 -13.07 14.28
N ASN A 46 0.46 -13.41 14.69
CA ASN A 46 0.05 -14.80 14.94
C ASN A 46 -0.95 -15.31 13.90
N TRP A 47 -1.47 -14.42 13.05
CA TRP A 47 -2.43 -14.78 12.03
C TRP A 47 -1.82 -15.75 11.01
N GLN A 48 -2.63 -16.73 10.60
CA GLN A 48 -2.34 -17.66 9.54
C GLN A 48 -3.54 -17.78 8.59
N PRO A 49 -3.38 -17.46 7.29
CA PRO A 49 -4.47 -17.50 6.33
C PRO A 49 -4.94 -18.93 6.06
N LYS A 50 -6.25 -19.19 6.13
CA LYS A 50 -6.86 -20.49 5.80
C LYS A 50 -7.04 -20.73 4.30
N ARG A 51 -7.02 -19.66 3.50
CA ARG A 51 -7.17 -19.64 2.02
C ARG A 51 -6.21 -18.59 1.44
N PRO A 52 -5.93 -18.55 0.13
CA PRO A 52 -5.27 -17.41 -0.49
C PRO A 52 -5.99 -16.09 -0.15
N HIS A 53 -5.26 -15.03 0.23
CA HIS A 53 -5.86 -13.73 0.57
C HIS A 53 -5.40 -12.62 -0.37
N LEU A 54 -6.34 -11.78 -0.80
CA LEU A 54 -6.06 -10.53 -1.49
C LEU A 54 -6.61 -9.36 -0.65
N LEU A 55 -5.71 -8.53 -0.15
CA LEU A 55 -6.07 -7.32 0.61
C LEU A 55 -5.79 -6.11 -0.27
N VAL A 56 -6.82 -5.33 -0.55
CA VAL A 56 -6.72 -4.09 -1.34
C VAL A 56 -6.81 -2.90 -0.39
N LEU A 57 -5.80 -2.05 -0.39
CA LEU A 57 -5.78 -0.81 0.38
C LEU A 57 -5.97 0.35 -0.58
N ASP A 58 -7.13 0.99 -0.53
CA ASP A 58 -7.43 2.19 -1.33
C ASP A 58 -7.15 3.44 -0.49
N TYR A 59 -6.38 4.39 -1.02
CA TYR A 59 -6.00 5.64 -0.34
C TYR A 59 -5.23 5.45 0.97
N VAL A 60 -3.97 5.07 0.85
CA VAL A 60 -3.03 4.95 1.99
C VAL A 60 -2.57 6.32 2.54
N VAL A 61 -2.79 7.41 1.80
CA VAL A 61 -2.29 8.75 2.14
C VAL A 61 -2.87 9.24 3.48
N GLY A 62 -1.98 9.55 4.43
CA GLY A 62 -2.33 10.03 5.78
C GLY A 62 -2.68 8.90 6.76
N ARG A 63 -2.41 7.64 6.41
CA ARG A 63 -2.69 6.43 7.20
C ARG A 63 -1.48 5.50 7.26
N GLU A 64 -0.31 6.00 6.89
CA GLU A 64 0.93 5.25 6.77
C GLU A 64 1.29 4.58 8.10
N ASP A 65 1.20 5.31 9.21
CA ASP A 65 1.55 4.81 10.55
C ASP A 65 0.72 3.61 11.00
N LYS A 66 -0.53 3.50 10.51
CA LYS A 66 -1.44 2.39 10.83
C LYS A 66 -1.23 1.18 9.92
N ILE A 67 -0.89 1.44 8.66
CA ILE A 67 -0.74 0.40 7.62
C ILE A 67 0.65 -0.24 7.68
N GLN A 68 1.68 0.56 7.98
CA GLN A 68 3.07 0.12 7.99
C GLN A 68 3.33 -1.09 8.90
N PRO A 69 2.84 -1.15 10.16
CA PRO A 69 3.07 -2.31 11.03
C PRO A 69 2.48 -3.61 10.45
N ALA A 70 1.29 -3.54 9.86
CA ALA A 70 0.65 -4.69 9.22
C ALA A 70 1.44 -5.17 8.00
N ILE A 71 1.84 -4.26 7.12
CA ILE A 71 2.64 -4.59 5.92
C ILE A 71 3.99 -5.18 6.32
N GLN A 72 4.70 -4.56 7.27
CA GLN A 72 6.00 -5.04 7.74
C GLN A 72 5.90 -6.44 8.35
N THR A 73 4.91 -6.67 9.20
CA THR A 73 4.68 -7.97 9.84
C THR A 73 4.40 -9.05 8.78
N LEU A 74 3.54 -8.78 7.80
CA LEU A 74 3.22 -9.73 6.74
C LEU A 74 4.39 -9.98 5.79
N ALA A 75 5.19 -8.95 5.50
CA ALA A 75 6.37 -9.08 4.64
C ALA A 75 7.47 -9.90 5.30
N GLN A 76 7.75 -9.67 6.58
CA GLN A 76 8.74 -10.44 7.36
C GLN A 76 8.36 -11.92 7.46
N ARG A 77 7.06 -12.21 7.53
CA ARG A 77 6.53 -13.56 7.68
C ARG A 77 6.14 -14.21 6.35
N ALA A 78 6.43 -13.60 5.20
CA ALA A 78 5.89 -14.01 3.91
C ALA A 78 6.10 -15.51 3.60
N ASP A 79 7.29 -16.03 3.94
CA ASP A 79 7.67 -17.43 3.73
C ASP A 79 7.06 -18.40 4.77
N GLU A 80 6.58 -17.89 5.91
CA GLU A 80 5.98 -18.66 7.01
C GLU A 80 4.45 -18.80 6.87
N LEU A 81 3.84 -18.03 5.96
CA LEU A 81 2.40 -18.02 5.78
C LEU A 81 1.93 -19.31 5.09
N ARG A 82 0.98 -20.02 5.70
CA ARG A 82 0.47 -21.30 5.17
C ARG A 82 -0.22 -21.19 3.81
N ARG A 83 -0.65 -19.98 3.44
CA ARG A 83 -1.32 -19.64 2.18
C ARG A 83 -0.85 -18.26 1.73
N PRO A 84 -0.84 -17.99 0.41
CA PRO A 84 -0.34 -16.71 -0.09
C PRO A 84 -1.23 -15.55 0.35
N VAL A 85 -0.59 -14.45 0.74
CA VAL A 85 -1.24 -13.17 1.03
C VAL A 85 -0.70 -12.14 0.06
N ARG A 86 -1.58 -11.51 -0.72
CA ARG A 86 -1.23 -10.48 -1.69
C ARG A 86 -1.80 -9.15 -1.24
N LEU A 87 -0.94 -8.13 -1.23
CA LEU A 87 -1.31 -6.75 -0.92
C LEU A 87 -1.32 -5.93 -2.21
N LEU A 88 -2.43 -5.23 -2.47
CA LEU A 88 -2.55 -4.23 -3.52
C LEU A 88 -2.75 -2.86 -2.89
N LEU A 89 -1.77 -1.98 -3.07
CA LEU A 89 -1.85 -0.59 -2.62
C LEU A 89 -2.28 0.29 -3.79
N LEU A 90 -3.38 1.01 -3.62
CA LEU A 90 -3.86 1.98 -4.59
C LEU A 90 -3.55 3.38 -4.07
N GLU A 91 -2.68 4.08 -4.78
CA GLU A 91 -2.24 5.42 -4.39
C GLU A 91 -2.75 6.49 -5.34
N ARG A 92 -3.16 7.62 -4.75
CA ARG A 92 -3.24 8.88 -5.48
C ARG A 92 -1.90 9.58 -5.37
N GLN A 93 -1.10 9.48 -6.42
CA GLN A 93 -0.01 10.44 -6.59
C GLN A 93 -0.67 11.81 -6.82
N ARG A 94 -0.30 12.79 -6.00
CA ARG A 94 -0.50 14.18 -6.39
C ARG A 94 0.58 14.50 -7.41
N TRP A 95 0.19 15.17 -8.49
CA TRP A 95 1.07 15.47 -9.63
C TRP A 95 2.28 16.35 -9.26
N ASP A 96 2.24 17.00 -8.09
CA ASP A 96 3.16 18.04 -7.65
C ASP A 96 4.21 17.58 -6.63
N ARG A 97 4.10 16.36 -6.08
CA ARG A 97 5.09 15.82 -5.12
C ARG A 97 5.28 14.33 -5.35
N GLY A 98 6.36 13.96 -6.04
CA GLY A 98 6.82 12.58 -6.08
C GLY A 98 7.00 12.02 -4.67
N GLY A 99 6.59 10.77 -4.45
CA GLY A 99 6.53 10.15 -3.11
C GLY A 99 7.89 9.81 -2.46
N LEU A 100 9.00 10.30 -2.99
CA LEU A 100 10.33 10.12 -2.40
C LEU A 100 10.53 11.16 -1.30
N ARG A 101 10.66 10.71 -0.06
CA ARG A 101 11.12 11.58 1.03
C ARG A 101 12.61 11.84 0.79
N THR A 102 13.00 13.10 0.75
CA THR A 102 14.42 13.51 0.75
C THR A 102 15.08 12.93 2.00
N THR A 103 15.93 11.92 1.82
CA THR A 103 16.79 11.44 2.89
C THR A 103 17.92 12.44 3.06
N VAL A 104 17.84 13.29 4.07
CA VAL A 104 18.98 14.13 4.46
C VAL A 104 20.01 13.21 5.08
N ARG A 105 21.20 13.12 4.47
CA ARG A 105 22.33 12.43 5.09
C ARG A 105 22.66 13.13 6.40
N SER A 106 22.96 12.36 7.44
CA SER A 106 23.30 12.83 8.78
C SER A 106 24.56 13.70 8.85
N ASP A 107 25.19 13.99 7.70
CA ASP A 107 26.35 14.86 7.53
C ASP A 107 25.97 16.33 7.23
N GLY A 108 24.68 16.66 7.18
CA GLY A 108 24.21 18.05 7.04
C GLY A 108 24.49 18.69 5.68
N ARG A 109 24.82 17.90 4.65
CA ARG A 109 25.03 18.44 3.29
C ARG A 109 23.74 18.39 2.49
N PHE A 110 23.24 19.58 2.13
CA PHE A 110 22.19 19.77 1.11
C PHE A 110 22.68 19.20 -0.23
N ASP A 111 21.85 18.41 -0.91
CA ASP A 111 22.08 17.94 -2.28
C ASP A 111 21.33 18.89 -3.25
N PRO A 112 22.03 19.77 -3.98
CA PRO A 112 21.39 20.83 -4.78
C PRO A 112 20.89 20.36 -6.16
N LEU A 113 20.96 19.06 -6.48
CA LEU A 113 20.70 18.58 -7.84
C LEU A 113 19.22 18.29 -8.20
N LEU A 114 18.24 18.78 -7.43
CA LEU A 114 16.81 18.59 -7.76
C LEU A 114 15.99 19.88 -7.87
N ASP A 115 16.57 21.06 -7.61
CA ASP A 115 15.88 22.35 -7.78
C ASP A 115 16.28 23.02 -9.09
N SER A 116 16.07 22.34 -10.22
CA SER A 116 16.20 22.99 -11.54
C SER A 116 15.11 22.59 -12.52
N GLU A 117 13.85 22.77 -12.13
CA GLU A 117 12.77 23.08 -13.08
C GLU A 117 11.89 24.20 -12.52
N GLY A 118 12.52 25.37 -12.31
CA GLY A 118 11.88 26.64 -12.54
C GLY A 118 12.18 27.10 -13.97
N CYS A 119 11.17 27.09 -14.83
CA CYS A 119 11.06 27.86 -16.07
C CYS A 119 9.58 28.28 -16.16
N ALA A 120 9.24 29.56 -15.91
CA ALA A 120 9.03 30.61 -16.93
C ALA A 120 7.98 30.16 -17.99
N GLU A 121 6.83 30.80 -18.16
CA GLU A 121 6.41 32.22 -18.09
C GLU A 121 5.07 32.42 -17.37
#